data_AF-A0A2M8GJF6-F1
#
_entry.id   AF-A0A2M8GJF6-F1
#
_cell.length_a   1.000
_cell.length_b   1.000
_cell.length_c   1.000
_cell.angle_alpha   90.00
_cell.angle_beta   90.00
_cell.angle_gamma   90.00
#
_symmetry.space_group_name_H-M   'P 1'
#
loop_
_entity.id
_entity.type
_entity.pdbx_description
1 polymer ?
#
loop_
_entity_poly.entity_id
_entity_poly.type
_entity_poly.pdbx_seq_one_letter_code
_entity_poly.pdbx_strand_id
1 'polypeptide(L)'
;MIIEELKSLINISSVQNKSNLYIRSLLKEFLQVYVLNYIYLNPNYNKNFLFTGGTCLRHCFGLNRLSEDLDFDLKNEIDANNLKSSIEAYFKTEFMYDGLQVSILQKGRQLLLKFPVLKELKLATESESDLLYIKLDMSLMASKIYNQNSTLKSINNFNYLVTHYDLPTLFASKIVTILTRQRFLGKENINVVKGRDYFDLLWFLDKKVIPNL
;
A
#
# COMPACT_ATOMS: atom_id res chain seq x y z
N MET A 1 -19.95 3.19 -8.55
CA MET A 1 -18.85 2.77 -9.44
C MET A 1 -17.88 1.85 -8.72
N ILE A 2 -17.14 2.33 -7.69
CA ILE A 2 -16.18 1.52 -6.93
C ILE A 2 -16.79 0.23 -6.36
N ILE A 3 -17.97 0.30 -5.76
CA ILE A 3 -18.62 -0.87 -5.16
C ILE A 3 -18.91 -1.95 -6.21
N GLU A 4 -19.35 -1.57 -7.40
CA GLU A 4 -19.61 -2.50 -8.50
C GLU A 4 -18.32 -3.11 -9.04
N GLU A 5 -17.23 -2.34 -9.09
CA GLU A 5 -15.90 -2.87 -9.42
C GLU A 5 -15.43 -3.88 -8.37
N LEU A 6 -15.62 -3.60 -7.08
CA LEU A 6 -15.31 -4.55 -5.99
C LEU A 6 -16.17 -5.82 -6.08
N LYS A 7 -17.47 -5.70 -6.36
CA LYS A 7 -18.36 -6.85 -6.59
C LYS A 7 -17.89 -7.69 -7.78
N SER A 8 -17.48 -7.04 -8.88
CA SER A 8 -17.01 -7.74 -10.07
C SER A 8 -15.74 -8.57 -9.79
N LEU A 9 -14.81 -8.06 -8.98
CA LEU A 9 -13.62 -8.80 -8.54
C LEU A 9 -13.93 -10.04 -7.70
N ILE A 10 -14.94 -9.95 -6.82
CA ILE A 10 -15.37 -11.08 -5.98
C ILE A 10 -16.00 -12.18 -6.84
N ASN A 11 -16.72 -11.79 -7.90
CA ASN A 11 -17.44 -12.72 -8.78
C ASN A 11 -16.53 -13.48 -9.76
N ILE A 12 -15.22 -13.20 -9.79
CA ILE A 12 -14.27 -13.96 -10.60
C ILE A 12 -14.17 -15.39 -10.04
N SER A 13 -14.30 -16.40 -10.91
CA SER A 13 -14.34 -17.83 -10.53
C SER A 13 -13.12 -18.28 -9.70
N SER A 14 -11.94 -17.72 -9.97
CA SER A 14 -10.71 -18.00 -9.20
C SER A 14 -10.72 -17.44 -7.77
N VAL A 15 -11.64 -16.51 -7.47
CA VAL A 15 -11.78 -15.81 -6.19
C VAL A 15 -12.91 -16.39 -5.34
N GLN A 16 -14.00 -16.86 -5.96
CA GLN A 16 -15.21 -17.32 -5.25
C GLN A 16 -14.97 -18.42 -4.20
N ASN A 17 -13.96 -19.27 -4.38
CA ASN A 17 -13.63 -20.35 -3.44
C ASN A 17 -12.51 -20.00 -2.44
N LYS A 18 -12.14 -18.73 -2.33
CA LYS A 18 -11.07 -18.26 -1.44
C LYS A 18 -11.64 -17.80 -0.09
N SER A 19 -10.80 -17.78 0.93
CA SER A 19 -11.21 -17.30 2.26
C SER A 19 -11.52 -15.81 2.25
N ASN A 20 -12.42 -15.35 3.13
CA ASN A 20 -12.75 -13.93 3.26
C ASN A 20 -11.50 -13.07 3.52
N LEU A 21 -10.51 -13.59 4.26
CA LEU A 21 -9.24 -12.89 4.48
C LEU A 21 -8.51 -12.63 3.16
N TYR A 22 -8.38 -13.65 2.31
CA TYR A 22 -7.77 -13.52 1.00
C TYR A 22 -8.53 -12.49 0.13
N ILE A 23 -9.86 -12.58 0.11
CA ILE A 23 -10.70 -11.66 -0.67
C ILE A 23 -10.50 -10.22 -0.17
N ARG A 24 -10.55 -9.98 1.15
CA ARG A 24 -10.31 -8.65 1.72
C ARG A 24 -8.93 -8.12 1.31
N SER A 25 -7.86 -8.92 1.35
CA SER A 25 -6.52 -8.51 0.91
C SER A 25 -6.47 -8.20 -0.60
N LEU A 26 -7.17 -8.97 -1.44
CA LEU A 26 -7.28 -8.71 -2.88
C LEU A 26 -7.98 -7.37 -3.17
N LEU A 27 -9.08 -7.09 -2.47
CA LEU A 27 -9.78 -5.81 -2.58
C LEU A 27 -8.89 -4.64 -2.13
N LYS A 28 -8.00 -4.86 -1.15
CA LYS A 28 -7.01 -3.85 -0.78
C LYS A 28 -6.02 -3.57 -1.90
N GLU A 29 -5.44 -4.59 -2.53
CA GLU A 29 -4.53 -4.40 -3.68
C GLU A 29 -5.22 -3.63 -4.81
N PHE A 30 -6.51 -3.88 -5.04
CA PHE A 30 -7.30 -3.12 -6.00
C PHE A 30 -7.43 -1.64 -5.62
N LEU A 31 -7.85 -1.34 -4.38
CA LEU A 31 -8.05 0.04 -3.92
C LEU A 31 -6.74 0.83 -3.80
N GLN A 32 -5.62 0.16 -3.53
CA GLN A 32 -4.28 0.78 -3.55
C GLN A 32 -3.95 1.42 -4.91
N VAL A 33 -4.45 0.85 -6.02
CA VAL A 33 -4.25 1.41 -7.37
C VAL A 33 -4.89 2.80 -7.48
N TYR A 34 -6.05 3.04 -6.87
CA TYR A 34 -6.71 4.37 -6.88
C TYR A 34 -5.85 5.39 -6.14
N VAL A 35 -5.29 5.00 -5.00
CA VAL A 35 -4.43 5.87 -4.18
C VAL A 35 -3.12 6.18 -4.91
N LEU A 36 -2.48 5.17 -5.52
CA LEU A 36 -1.28 5.36 -6.32
C LEU A 36 -1.55 6.25 -7.53
N ASN A 37 -2.64 6.01 -8.25
CA ASN A 37 -3.05 6.84 -9.37
C ASN A 37 -3.24 8.30 -8.96
N TYR A 38 -3.95 8.54 -7.86
CA TYR A 38 -4.13 9.87 -7.30
C TYR A 38 -2.80 10.57 -7.01
N ILE A 39 -1.92 9.92 -6.27
CA ILE A 39 -0.62 10.48 -5.86
C ILE A 39 0.23 10.82 -7.08
N TYR A 40 0.32 9.92 -8.06
CA TYR A 40 1.24 10.07 -9.18
C TYR A 40 0.69 10.92 -10.35
N LEU A 41 -0.62 11.11 -10.44
CA LEU A 41 -1.21 12.09 -11.37
C LEU A 41 -1.28 13.50 -10.79
N ASN A 42 -1.28 13.66 -9.47
CA ASN A 42 -1.34 14.97 -8.84
C ASN A 42 0.03 15.68 -8.85
N PRO A 43 0.18 16.85 -9.51
CA PRO A 43 1.46 17.57 -9.60
C PRO A 43 2.05 18.01 -8.25
N ASN A 44 1.22 18.14 -7.22
CA ASN A 44 1.66 18.51 -5.87
C ASN A 44 2.36 17.35 -5.14
N TYR A 45 2.12 16.10 -5.56
CA TYR A 45 2.57 14.90 -4.85
C TYR A 45 3.52 14.03 -5.68
N ASN A 46 3.34 13.95 -7.00
CA ASN A 46 4.02 12.99 -7.86
C ASN A 46 5.56 13.01 -7.81
N LYS A 47 6.17 14.19 -7.59
CA LYS A 47 7.63 14.35 -7.48
C LYS A 47 8.14 14.16 -6.05
N ASN A 48 7.27 14.31 -5.06
CA ASN A 48 7.64 14.28 -3.65
C ASN A 48 7.55 12.87 -3.05
N PHE A 49 6.65 12.03 -3.55
CA PHE A 49 6.41 10.67 -3.07
C PHE A 49 7.29 9.65 -3.78
N LEU A 50 8.15 8.96 -3.01
CA LEU A 50 8.99 7.88 -3.48
C LEU A 50 8.47 6.55 -2.90
N PHE A 51 7.90 5.70 -3.77
CA PHE A 51 7.26 4.46 -3.34
C PHE A 51 8.28 3.40 -2.90
N THR A 52 7.98 2.72 -1.79
CA THR A 52 8.87 1.73 -1.17
C THR A 52 8.10 0.55 -0.56
N GLY A 53 8.82 -0.33 0.12
CA GLY A 53 8.23 -1.43 0.89
C GLY A 53 7.75 -2.62 0.05
N GLY A 54 7.02 -3.53 0.70
CA GLY A 54 6.58 -4.78 0.09
C GLY A 54 5.54 -4.59 -1.02
N THR A 55 4.72 -3.54 -0.91
CA THR A 55 3.72 -3.24 -1.93
C THR A 55 4.36 -2.64 -3.17
N CYS A 56 5.44 -1.87 -3.04
CA CYS A 56 6.27 -1.48 -4.19
C CYS A 56 6.86 -2.70 -4.90
N LEU A 57 7.39 -3.68 -4.16
CA LEU A 57 7.89 -4.93 -4.74
C LEU A 57 6.80 -5.71 -5.49
N ARG A 58 5.59 -5.80 -4.90
CA ARG A 58 4.42 -6.41 -5.52
C ARG A 58 3.99 -5.69 -6.79
N HIS A 59 3.85 -4.37 -6.71
CA HIS A 59 3.26 -3.54 -7.75
C HIS A 59 4.21 -3.29 -8.93
N CYS A 60 5.50 -3.04 -8.66
CA CYS A 60 6.48 -2.67 -9.69
C CYS A 60 7.38 -3.84 -10.14
N PHE A 61 7.60 -4.86 -9.30
CA PHE A 61 8.61 -5.89 -9.55
C PHE A 61 8.07 -7.34 -9.53
N GLY A 62 6.78 -7.53 -9.29
CA GLY A 62 6.13 -8.83 -9.38
C GLY A 62 6.41 -9.76 -8.20
N LEU A 63 6.56 -9.23 -6.98
CA LEU A 63 6.61 -10.05 -5.76
C LEU A 63 5.38 -10.99 -5.70
N ASN A 64 5.61 -12.27 -5.44
CA ASN A 64 4.60 -13.33 -5.52
C ASN A 64 3.85 -13.59 -4.20
N ARG A 65 3.58 -12.53 -3.42
CA ARG A 65 2.68 -12.57 -2.26
C ARG A 65 1.85 -11.29 -2.18
N LEU A 66 0.69 -11.36 -1.53
CA LEU A 66 -0.14 -10.19 -1.30
C LEU A 66 0.54 -9.17 -0.37
N SER A 67 0.26 -7.88 -0.56
CA SER A 67 0.76 -6.80 0.28
C SER A 67 -0.30 -5.70 0.50
N GLU A 68 -0.45 -5.23 1.73
CA GLU A 68 -1.65 -4.46 2.13
C GLU A 68 -1.40 -2.98 2.45
N ASP A 69 -0.16 -2.58 2.73
CA ASP A 69 0.20 -1.23 3.18
C ASP A 69 0.91 -0.46 2.06
N LEU A 70 0.61 0.82 1.87
CA LEU A 70 1.39 1.69 0.97
C LEU A 70 2.45 2.44 1.79
N ASP A 71 3.73 2.18 1.50
CA ASP A 71 4.85 2.83 2.18
C ASP A 71 5.52 3.84 1.23
N PHE A 72 5.70 5.09 1.68
CA PHE A 72 6.40 6.12 0.92
C PHE A 72 7.47 6.81 1.75
N ASP A 73 8.60 7.09 1.11
CA ASP A 73 9.53 8.11 1.57
C ASP A 73 9.22 9.43 0.85
N LEU A 74 9.22 10.53 1.61
CA LEU A 74 8.94 11.86 1.14
C LEU A 74 10.24 12.65 1.02
N LYS A 75 10.43 13.34 -0.11
CA LYS A 75 11.59 14.22 -0.31
C LYS A 75 11.51 15.50 0.53
N ASN A 76 10.29 15.99 0.76
CA ASN A 76 9.98 17.16 1.57
C ASN A 76 8.73 16.89 2.42
N GLU A 77 8.59 17.62 3.52
CA GLU A 77 7.37 17.60 4.33
C GLU A 77 6.13 17.99 3.52
N ILE A 78 4.99 17.44 3.89
CA ILE A 78 3.69 17.76 3.31
C ILE A 78 2.68 18.03 4.42
N ASP A 79 1.65 18.80 4.10
CA ASP A 79 0.49 18.95 4.96
C ASP A 79 -0.45 17.75 4.81
N ALA A 80 -0.49 16.91 5.86
CA ALA A 80 -1.34 15.73 5.91
C ALA A 80 -2.84 16.06 5.88
N ASN A 81 -3.26 17.24 6.34
CA ASN A 81 -4.67 17.67 6.24
C ASN A 81 -5.03 17.96 4.79
N ASN A 82 -4.16 18.65 4.06
CA ASN A 82 -4.38 18.90 2.63
C ASN A 82 -4.39 17.58 1.84
N LEU A 83 -3.48 16.65 2.13
CA LEU A 83 -3.49 15.33 1.48
C LEU A 83 -4.77 14.55 1.81
N LYS A 84 -5.20 14.55 3.08
CA LYS A 84 -6.47 13.92 3.49
C LYS A 84 -7.66 14.48 2.70
N SER A 85 -7.86 15.80 2.75
CA SER A 85 -9.04 16.44 2.15
C SER A 85 -9.06 16.25 0.63
N SER A 86 -7.89 16.26 0.00
CA SER A 86 -7.76 16.12 -1.44
C SER A 86 -7.94 14.67 -1.91
N ILE A 87 -7.56 13.66 -1.11
CA ILE A 87 -7.94 12.26 -1.33
C ILE A 87 -9.45 12.08 -1.19
N GLU A 88 -10.06 12.58 -0.11
CA GLU A 88 -11.52 12.50 0.09
C GLU A 88 -12.28 13.14 -1.10
N ALA A 89 -11.84 14.32 -1.54
CA ALA A 89 -12.38 14.99 -2.71
C ALA A 89 -12.22 14.15 -3.99
N TYR A 90 -11.04 13.55 -4.23
CA TYR A 90 -10.79 12.72 -5.41
C TYR A 90 -11.78 11.55 -5.52
N PHE A 91 -12.02 10.81 -4.43
CA PHE A 91 -12.99 9.71 -4.44
C PHE A 91 -14.42 10.21 -4.63
N LYS A 92 -14.77 11.35 -4.04
CA LYS A 92 -16.09 11.95 -4.18
C LYS A 92 -16.35 12.47 -5.60
N THR A 93 -15.42 13.21 -6.20
CA THR A 93 -15.63 13.88 -7.49
C THR A 93 -15.41 12.97 -8.67
N GLU A 94 -14.34 12.17 -8.67
CA GLU A 94 -13.98 11.35 -9.83
C GLU A 94 -14.75 10.03 -9.87
N PHE A 95 -15.15 9.50 -8.71
CA PHE A 95 -15.79 8.18 -8.60
C PHE A 95 -17.20 8.21 -8.02
N MET A 96 -17.73 9.39 -7.70
CA MET A 96 -19.03 9.56 -7.03
C MET A 96 -19.12 8.72 -5.76
N TYR A 97 -18.00 8.56 -5.04
CA TYR A 97 -17.91 7.76 -3.83
C TYR A 97 -17.68 8.66 -2.62
N ASP A 98 -18.78 9.08 -1.99
CA ASP A 98 -18.78 9.94 -0.80
C ASP A 98 -18.63 9.16 0.52
N GLY A 99 -18.51 7.83 0.45
CA GLY A 99 -18.42 6.96 1.62
C GLY A 99 -17.01 6.89 2.25
N LEU A 100 -15.98 7.39 1.55
CA LEU A 100 -14.60 7.33 2.05
C LEU A 100 -14.41 8.28 3.23
N GLN A 101 -13.87 7.75 4.33
CA GLN A 101 -13.39 8.56 5.44
C GLN A 101 -11.89 8.38 5.62
N VAL A 102 -11.15 9.47 5.79
CA VAL A 102 -9.70 9.42 6.00
C VAL A 102 -9.34 9.93 7.39
N SER A 103 -8.48 9.20 8.09
CA SER A 103 -7.97 9.59 9.41
C SER A 103 -6.46 9.83 9.35
N ILE A 104 -6.01 10.90 9.99
CA ILE A 104 -4.60 11.22 10.15
C ILE A 104 -4.12 10.62 11.47
N LEU A 105 -3.05 9.83 11.40
CA LEU A 105 -2.43 9.15 12.54
C LEU A 105 -0.96 9.56 12.64
N GLN A 106 -0.33 9.22 13.76
CA GLN A 106 1.12 9.39 13.99
C GLN A 106 1.64 10.80 13.66
N LYS A 107 0.92 11.84 14.10
CA LYS A 107 1.26 13.26 13.87
C LYS A 107 1.46 13.60 12.38
N GLY A 108 0.63 13.07 11.49
CA GLY A 108 0.67 13.37 10.06
C GLY A 108 1.48 12.38 9.22
N ARG A 109 2.17 11.42 9.83
CA ARG A 109 2.99 10.42 9.11
C ARG A 109 2.21 9.25 8.55
N GLN A 110 0.92 9.15 8.85
CA GLN A 110 0.10 8.03 8.42
C GLN A 110 -1.31 8.49 8.11
N LEU A 111 -1.83 8.06 6.97
CA LEU A 111 -3.24 8.16 6.64
C LEU A 111 -3.89 6.78 6.67
N LEU A 112 -5.06 6.69 7.27
CA LEU A 112 -5.90 5.50 7.28
C LEU A 112 -7.17 5.81 6.50
N LEU A 113 -7.27 5.28 5.28
CA LEU A 113 -8.43 5.37 4.42
C LEU A 113 -9.41 4.26 4.80
N LYS A 114 -10.65 4.62 5.10
CA LYS A 114 -11.69 3.74 5.63
C LYS A 114 -12.82 3.63 4.63
N PHE A 115 -12.97 2.46 4.02
CA PHE A 115 -14.01 2.16 3.06
C PHE A 115 -15.12 1.33 3.72
N PRO A 116 -16.31 1.89 4.00
CA PRO A 116 -17.46 1.13 4.51
C PRO A 116 -18.08 0.30 3.38
N VAL A 117 -17.52 -0.89 3.15
CA VAL A 117 -17.92 -1.75 2.02
C VAL A 117 -18.07 -3.22 2.39
N LEU A 118 -17.57 -3.66 3.56
CA LEU A 118 -17.46 -5.09 3.86
C LEU A 118 -18.81 -5.77 4.05
N LYS A 119 -19.79 -5.09 4.69
CA LYS A 119 -21.14 -5.61 4.91
C LYS A 119 -21.90 -5.71 3.59
N GLU A 120 -21.84 -4.67 2.75
CA GLU A 120 -22.48 -4.71 1.42
C GLU A 120 -21.89 -5.81 0.54
N LEU A 121 -20.57 -6.03 0.62
CA LEU A 121 -19.89 -7.10 -0.10
C LEU A 121 -20.07 -8.49 0.53
N LYS A 122 -20.83 -8.61 1.62
CA LYS A 122 -21.04 -9.86 2.40
C LYS A 122 -19.73 -10.49 2.89
N LEU A 123 -18.72 -9.65 3.12
CA LEU A 123 -17.41 -10.03 3.63
C LEU A 123 -17.26 -9.78 5.13
N ALA A 124 -18.25 -9.18 5.79
CA ALA A 124 -18.32 -8.98 7.24
C ALA A 124 -19.73 -9.29 7.78
N THR A 125 -19.81 -9.84 8.99
CA THR A 125 -21.07 -10.02 9.73
C THR A 125 -21.51 -8.75 10.44
N GLU A 126 -22.72 -8.74 11.01
CA GLU A 126 -23.23 -7.56 11.74
C GLU A 126 -22.38 -7.13 12.94
N SER A 127 -21.76 -8.11 13.62
CA SER A 127 -20.85 -7.88 14.74
C SER A 127 -19.45 -7.45 14.32
N GLU A 128 -19.09 -7.62 13.04
CA GLU A 128 -17.80 -7.22 12.50
C GLU A 128 -17.82 -5.76 12.00
N SER A 129 -16.64 -5.15 11.92
CA SER A 129 -16.50 -3.82 11.32
C SER A 129 -16.81 -3.86 9.82
N ASP A 130 -17.53 -2.86 9.34
CA ASP A 130 -17.83 -2.65 7.91
C ASP A 130 -16.63 -2.09 7.11
N LEU A 131 -15.56 -1.69 7.81
CA LEU A 131 -14.49 -0.91 7.23
C LEU A 131 -13.38 -1.80 6.65
N LEU A 132 -13.15 -1.65 5.34
CA LEU A 132 -11.92 -2.07 4.68
C LEU A 132 -10.91 -0.94 4.73
N TYR A 133 -9.73 -1.21 5.30
CA TYR A 133 -8.70 -0.20 5.51
C TYR A 133 -7.59 -0.26 4.46
N ILE A 134 -7.25 0.90 3.89
CA ILE A 134 -5.98 1.12 3.19
C ILE A 134 -5.11 2.03 4.03
N LYS A 135 -3.91 1.55 4.34
CA LYS A 135 -2.95 2.28 5.13
C LYS A 135 -1.92 2.91 4.22
N LEU A 136 -1.66 4.20 4.43
CA LEU A 136 -0.60 4.94 3.76
C LEU A 136 0.36 5.47 4.82
N ASP A 137 1.57 4.93 4.82
CA ASP A 137 2.68 5.33 5.70
C ASP A 137 3.63 6.26 4.94
N MET A 138 3.99 7.37 5.56
CA MET A 138 4.86 8.40 5.01
C MET A 138 5.99 8.69 5.98
N SER A 139 7.22 8.52 5.51
CA SER A 139 8.42 8.86 6.25
C SER A 139 9.20 9.93 5.50
N LEU A 140 9.83 10.86 6.22
CA LEU A 140 10.82 11.73 5.56
C LEU A 140 12.05 10.90 5.21
N MET A 141 12.52 11.09 3.99
CA MET A 141 13.68 10.38 3.47
C MET A 141 14.90 10.60 4.36
N ALA A 142 15.42 9.52 4.94
CA ALA A 142 16.53 9.56 5.90
C ALA A 142 17.91 9.49 5.23
N SER A 143 18.04 8.74 4.12
CA SER A 143 19.30 8.54 3.39
C SER A 143 19.34 9.37 2.11
N LYS A 144 20.52 9.87 1.75
CA LYS A 144 20.79 10.44 0.42
C LYS A 144 21.39 9.44 -0.57
N ILE A 145 21.74 8.25 -0.09
CA ILE A 145 22.31 7.17 -0.89
C ILE A 145 21.17 6.22 -1.26
N TYR A 146 20.65 6.41 -2.46
CA TYR A 146 19.64 5.55 -3.07
C TYR A 146 19.62 5.78 -4.57
N ASN A 147 19.08 4.82 -5.29
CA ASN A 147 18.69 4.98 -6.67
C ASN A 147 17.16 4.93 -6.76
N GLN A 148 16.60 5.65 -7.74
CA GLN A 148 15.16 5.64 -8.01
C GLN A 148 14.91 5.47 -9.50
N ASN A 149 13.82 4.81 -9.83
CA ASN A 149 13.33 4.63 -11.19
C ASN A 149 11.86 5.06 -11.28
N SER A 150 11.39 5.25 -12.51
CA SER A 150 9.98 5.46 -12.78
C SER A 150 9.44 4.35 -13.69
N THR A 151 8.32 3.74 -13.30
CA THR A 151 7.68 2.66 -14.06
C THR A 151 6.28 3.06 -14.46
N LEU A 152 5.96 2.96 -15.75
CA LEU A 152 4.60 3.15 -16.25
C LEU A 152 3.74 1.96 -15.84
N LYS A 153 2.61 2.24 -15.19
CA LYS A 153 1.63 1.24 -14.74
C LYS A 153 0.33 1.45 -15.49
N SER A 154 -0.08 0.42 -16.24
CA SER A 154 -1.38 0.31 -16.88
C SER A 154 -2.14 -0.85 -16.24
N ILE A 155 -3.02 -0.56 -15.29
CA ILE A 155 -3.73 -1.57 -14.49
C ILE A 155 -5.12 -1.06 -14.12
N ASN A 156 -6.15 -1.91 -14.27
CA ASN A 156 -7.54 -1.59 -13.93
C ASN A 156 -8.01 -0.25 -14.53
N ASN A 157 -7.71 -0.01 -15.82
CA ASN A 157 -7.98 1.24 -16.55
C ASN A 157 -7.25 2.50 -16.04
N PHE A 158 -6.37 2.37 -15.05
CA PHE A 158 -5.50 3.44 -14.60
C PHE A 158 -4.17 3.42 -15.36
N ASN A 159 -3.67 4.62 -15.66
CA ASN A 159 -2.38 4.83 -16.28
C ASN A 159 -1.62 5.92 -15.51
N TYR A 160 -0.52 5.54 -14.85
CA TYR A 160 0.28 6.48 -14.07
C TYR A 160 1.76 6.06 -14.04
N LEU A 161 2.63 7.05 -13.91
CA LEU A 161 4.08 6.85 -13.81
C LEU A 161 4.50 6.85 -12.34
N VAL A 162 4.73 5.66 -11.78
CA VAL A 162 5.13 5.49 -10.38
C VAL A 162 6.62 5.79 -10.23
N THR A 163 6.99 6.70 -9.35
CA THR A 163 8.39 6.90 -8.95
C THR A 163 8.68 6.10 -7.68
N HIS A 164 9.66 5.20 -7.74
CA HIS A 164 9.97 4.26 -6.68
C HIS A 164 11.47 4.02 -6.55
N TYR A 165 11.92 3.46 -5.42
CA TYR A 165 13.29 2.98 -5.30
C TYR A 165 13.59 1.88 -6.32
N ASP A 166 14.83 1.84 -6.79
CA ASP A 166 15.30 0.71 -7.59
C ASP A 166 15.38 -0.58 -6.75
N LEU A 167 15.48 -1.72 -7.44
CA LEU A 167 15.43 -3.02 -6.79
C LEU A 167 16.60 -3.25 -5.79
N PRO A 168 17.87 -2.89 -6.11
CA PRO A 168 18.98 -2.91 -5.15
C PRO A 168 18.76 -2.09 -3.88
N THR A 169 18.19 -0.88 -3.99
CA THR A 169 17.93 -0.04 -2.81
C THR A 169 16.81 -0.63 -1.95
N LEU A 170 15.75 -1.17 -2.57
CA LEU A 170 14.70 -1.89 -1.84
C LEU A 170 15.26 -3.11 -1.10
N PHE A 171 16.24 -3.81 -1.70
CA PHE A 171 16.89 -4.93 -1.05
C PHE A 171 17.70 -4.47 0.17
N ALA A 172 18.54 -3.45 0.03
CA ALA A 172 19.30 -2.88 1.16
C ALA A 172 18.38 -2.43 2.30
N SER A 173 17.27 -1.75 1.96
CA SER A 173 16.25 -1.31 2.91
C SER A 173 15.57 -2.49 3.63
N LYS A 174 15.38 -3.62 2.93
CA LYS A 174 14.87 -4.87 3.52
C LYS A 174 15.86 -5.49 4.49
N ILE A 175 17.15 -5.52 4.16
CA ILE A 175 18.22 -6.00 5.06
C ILE A 175 18.23 -5.15 6.33
N VAL A 176 18.29 -3.82 6.20
CA VAL A 176 18.23 -2.90 7.35
C VAL A 176 16.99 -3.16 8.19
N THR A 177 15.83 -3.30 7.56
CA THR A 177 14.58 -3.62 8.25
C THR A 177 14.69 -4.91 9.05
N ILE A 178 15.23 -5.99 8.49
CA ILE A 178 15.37 -7.28 9.17
C ILE A 178 16.33 -7.18 10.37
N LEU A 179 17.43 -6.46 10.21
CA LEU A 179 18.47 -6.34 11.24
C LEU A 179 18.05 -5.41 12.40
N THR A 180 17.22 -4.41 12.12
CA THR A 180 16.89 -3.36 13.10
C THR A 180 15.49 -3.46 13.69
N ARG A 181 14.55 -4.13 13.00
CA ARG A 181 13.16 -4.22 13.45
C ARG A 181 13.05 -5.15 14.66
N GLN A 182 12.61 -4.59 15.77
CA GLN A 182 12.08 -5.35 16.88
C GLN A 182 10.56 -5.43 16.75
N ARG A 183 9.99 -6.63 16.87
CA ARG A 183 8.54 -6.82 16.85
C ARG A 183 8.16 -7.64 18.07
N PHE A 184 7.37 -7.06 18.95
CA PHE A 184 6.95 -7.72 20.17
C PHE A 184 5.52 -8.25 20.03
N LEU A 185 5.27 -9.47 20.51
CA LEU A 185 3.97 -10.15 20.44
C LEU A 185 3.50 -10.53 21.84
N GLY A 186 2.20 -10.38 22.08
CA GLY A 186 1.55 -10.73 23.34
C GLY A 186 1.82 -9.72 24.45
N LYS A 187 1.19 -9.95 25.60
CA LYS A 187 1.35 -9.09 26.79
C LYS A 187 2.77 -9.09 27.33
N GLU A 188 3.52 -10.16 27.07
CA GLU A 188 4.89 -10.37 27.55
C GLU A 188 5.94 -9.72 26.64
N ASN A 189 5.53 -9.03 25.57
CA ASN A 189 6.42 -8.41 24.59
C ASN A 189 7.49 -9.38 24.08
N ILE A 190 7.09 -10.57 23.63
CA ILE A 190 8.03 -11.56 23.10
C ILE A 190 8.53 -11.06 21.74
N ASN A 191 9.85 -10.95 21.57
CA ASN A 191 10.41 -10.56 20.29
C ASN A 191 10.18 -11.69 19.27
N VAL A 192 9.47 -11.38 18.18
CA VAL A 192 9.10 -12.32 17.13
C VAL A 192 9.57 -11.83 15.77
N VAL A 193 9.94 -12.79 14.93
CA VAL A 193 10.28 -12.52 13.53
C VAL A 193 9.01 -12.22 12.73
N LYS A 194 9.10 -11.24 11.83
CA LYS A 194 8.04 -10.95 10.86
C LYS A 194 8.27 -11.76 9.58
N GLY A 195 7.60 -12.91 9.44
CA GLY A 195 7.83 -13.86 8.35
C GLY A 195 7.83 -13.27 6.93
N ARG A 196 7.01 -12.24 6.67
CA ARG A 196 6.98 -11.55 5.36
C ARG A 196 8.29 -10.87 4.98
N ASP A 197 9.07 -10.40 5.94
CA ASP A 197 10.36 -9.76 5.65
C ASP A 197 11.38 -10.81 5.16
N TYR A 198 11.36 -12.02 5.71
CA TYR A 198 12.21 -13.13 5.28
C TYR A 198 11.75 -13.73 3.95
N PHE A 199 10.43 -13.75 3.69
CA PHE A 199 9.92 -14.09 2.36
C PHE A 199 10.48 -13.14 1.29
N ASP A 200 10.43 -11.82 1.54
CA ASP A 200 10.95 -10.82 0.61
C ASP A 200 12.47 -10.96 0.43
N LEU A 201 13.21 -11.22 1.51
CA LEU A 201 14.64 -11.51 1.47
C LEU A 201 14.94 -12.70 0.55
N LEU A 202 14.27 -13.83 0.73
CA LEU A 202 14.43 -15.01 -0.12
C LEU A 202 14.08 -14.70 -1.58
N TRP A 203 13.04 -13.91 -1.81
CA TRP A 203 12.65 -13.46 -3.15
C TRP A 203 13.75 -12.61 -3.82
N PHE A 204 14.42 -11.71 -3.09
CA PHE A 204 15.56 -10.94 -3.62
C PHE A 204 16.75 -11.86 -3.97
N LEU A 205 17.04 -12.83 -3.09
CA LEU A 205 18.15 -13.77 -3.27
C LEU A 205 17.90 -14.71 -4.46
N ASP A 206 16.68 -15.21 -4.62
CA ASP A 206 16.26 -16.02 -5.78
C ASP A 206 16.44 -15.26 -7.10
N LYS A 207 16.11 -13.97 -7.09
CA LYS A 207 16.33 -13.04 -8.22
C LYS A 207 17.78 -12.62 -8.41
N LYS A 208 18.72 -13.07 -7.56
CA LYS A 208 20.15 -12.72 -7.57
C LYS A 208 20.39 -11.21 -7.56
N VAL A 209 19.53 -10.45 -6.86
CA VAL A 209 19.68 -9.00 -6.72
C VAL A 209 20.88 -8.71 -5.82
N ILE A 210 21.73 -7.78 -6.22
CA ILE A 210 22.83 -7.26 -5.40
C ILE A 210 22.30 -6.02 -4.67
N PRO A 211 22.36 -5.95 -3.33
CA PRO A 211 21.88 -4.78 -2.59
C PRO A 211 22.80 -3.58 -2.80
N ASN A 212 22.22 -2.38 -2.77
CA ASN A 212 22.97 -1.12 -2.75
C ASN A 212 23.33 -0.77 -1.29
N LEU A 213 24.50 -1.24 -0.83
CA LEU A 213 25.00 -1.07 0.54
C LEU A 213 25.88 0.17 0.71
#